data_AF-A0A3D2TVM8-F1
#
_entry.id   AF-A0A3D2TVM8-F1
#
_cell.length_a   1.000
_cell.length_b   1.000
_cell.length_c   1.000
_cell.angle_alpha   90.00
_cell.angle_beta   90.00
_cell.angle_gamma   90.00
#
_symmetry.space_group_name_H-M   'P 1'
#
loop_
_entity.id
_entity.type
_entity.pdbx_description
1 polymer ?
#
loop_
_entity_poly.entity_id
_entity_poly.type
_entity_poly.pdbx_seq_one_letter_code
_entity_poly.pdbx_strand_id
1 'polypeptide(L)'
;MIFMKNRDNEFFDQQKLDELVKNRDLDTLRDQMVRILACPCCLNGFKHCRKYLKVFSVEEIQQTPYLATAAALICAIYGDLKQAEEFCQYVEQIPLMKLHLDIIIPGNDTEKMQNALIQLYKLASTEEILPNLPLAAGRITLINGFRDLTCYNDLVHDQKEQLKKWIKLFYGESAVGIAEVAYAEVCYLRDECFEAITTLVGIIPFIEKEGEVAVLFVALSLQMKIMIATGQIAVVYPILDMIYQRLYKERSRWLLENFDALKA
;
A
#
# COMPACT_ATOMS: atom_id res chain seq x y z
N MET A 1 -4.92 -3.02 23.29
CA MET A 1 -4.98 -3.04 21.81
C MET A 1 -4.12 -1.89 21.31
N ILE A 2 -2.87 -2.18 20.94
CA ILE A 2 -1.93 -1.16 20.45
C ILE A 2 -2.33 -0.88 19.01
N PHE A 3 -3.09 0.20 18.80
CA PHE A 3 -3.42 0.71 17.48
C PHE A 3 -2.11 1.26 16.87
N MET A 4 -1.38 0.42 16.14
CA MET A 4 -0.17 0.83 15.44
C MET A 4 -0.57 1.80 14.32
N LYS A 5 -0.52 3.11 14.62
CA LYS A 5 -0.31 4.13 13.61
C LYS A 5 0.99 3.75 12.90
N ASN A 6 0.89 3.43 11.62
CA ASN A 6 1.82 2.60 10.86
C ASN A 6 3.15 3.31 10.50
N ARG A 7 3.89 3.85 11.49
CA ARG A 7 5.05 4.72 11.22
C ARG A 7 6.32 4.56 12.06
N ASP A 8 6.37 3.77 13.12
CA ASP A 8 7.62 3.52 13.86
C ASP A 8 7.83 2.02 14.10
N ASN A 9 8.78 1.40 13.39
CA ASN A 9 9.21 0.03 13.65
C ASN A 9 10.31 0.07 14.71
N GLU A 10 9.97 -0.27 15.95
CA GLU A 10 10.90 -0.24 17.09
C GLU A 10 12.10 -1.19 16.93
N PHE A 11 11.98 -2.20 16.06
CA PHE A 11 13.06 -3.14 15.76
C PHE A 11 14.03 -2.63 14.70
N PHE A 12 13.70 -1.54 14.00
CA PHE A 12 14.55 -1.00 12.94
C PHE A 12 15.58 0.00 13.51
N ASP A 13 16.81 -0.45 13.67
CA ASP A 13 17.98 0.38 13.95
C ASP A 13 18.98 0.27 12.80
N GLN A 14 19.09 1.34 12.00
CA GLN A 14 19.97 1.35 10.84
C GLN A 14 21.45 1.13 11.21
N GLN A 15 21.93 1.76 12.29
CA GLN A 15 23.35 1.69 12.65
C GLN A 15 23.73 0.26 13.03
N LYS A 16 22.88 -0.39 13.84
CA LYS A 16 23.06 -1.77 14.25
C LYS A 16 23.03 -2.74 13.07
N LEU A 17 22.09 -2.57 12.14
CA LEU A 17 22.01 -3.42 10.95
C LEU A 17 23.23 -3.24 10.03
N ASP A 18 23.71 -2.00 9.86
CA ASP A 18 24.93 -1.70 9.09
C ASP A 18 26.19 -2.34 9.72
N GLU A 19 26.28 -2.37 11.06
CA GLU A 19 27.36 -3.08 11.78
C GLU A 19 27.32 -4.60 11.56
N LEU A 20 26.14 -5.21 11.63
CA LEU A 20 25.98 -6.66 11.39
C LEU A 20 26.42 -7.05 9.97
N VAL A 21 26.06 -6.25 8.97
CA VAL A 21 26.54 -6.45 7.59
C VAL A 21 28.05 -6.33 7.51
N LYS A 22 28.64 -5.31 8.14
CA LYS A 22 30.09 -5.07 8.12
C LYS A 22 30.87 -6.22 8.77
N ASN A 23 30.33 -6.77 9.85
CA ASN A 23 30.93 -7.87 10.60
C ASN A 23 30.65 -9.26 9.99
N ARG A 24 29.84 -9.33 8.92
CA ARG A 24 29.35 -10.57 8.30
C ARG A 24 28.62 -11.51 9.26
N ASP A 25 27.96 -10.94 10.27
CA ASP A 25 27.11 -11.68 11.19
C ASP A 25 25.71 -11.85 10.57
N LEU A 26 25.63 -12.77 9.59
CA LEU A 26 24.42 -13.00 8.80
C LEU A 26 23.30 -13.66 9.61
N ASP A 27 23.64 -14.52 10.57
CA ASP A 27 22.65 -15.20 11.41
C ASP A 27 21.90 -14.18 12.28
N THR A 28 22.61 -13.30 12.98
CA THR A 28 21.98 -12.23 13.79
C THR A 28 21.24 -11.24 12.90
N LEU A 29 21.78 -10.91 11.72
CA LEU A 29 21.10 -10.04 10.76
C LEU A 29 19.76 -10.64 10.31
N ARG A 30 19.73 -11.93 9.98
CA ARG A 30 18.52 -12.64 9.58
C ARG A 30 17.46 -12.57 10.69
N ASP A 31 17.84 -12.86 11.93
CA ASP A 31 16.92 -12.83 13.06
C ASP A 31 16.32 -11.44 13.30
N GLN A 32 17.13 -10.38 13.17
CA GLN A 32 16.64 -8.99 13.26
C GLN A 32 15.72 -8.65 12.10
N MET A 33 16.10 -9.01 10.87
CA MET A 33 15.29 -8.79 9.67
C MET A 33 13.93 -9.48 9.76
N VAL A 34 13.87 -10.73 10.23
CA VAL A 34 12.61 -11.46 10.44
C VAL A 34 11.69 -10.71 11.41
N ARG A 35 12.22 -10.18 12.52
CA ARG A 35 11.43 -9.39 13.47
C ARG A 35 10.91 -8.09 12.86
N ILE A 36 11.77 -7.36 12.15
CA ILE A 36 11.41 -6.13 11.46
C ILE A 36 10.27 -6.40 10.45
N LEU A 37 10.38 -7.45 9.66
CA LEU A 37 9.46 -7.80 8.58
C LEU A 37 8.15 -8.45 9.08
N ALA A 38 8.16 -9.03 10.27
CA ALA A 38 6.95 -9.51 10.93
C ALA A 38 6.06 -8.36 11.45
N CYS A 39 6.63 -7.19 11.72
CA CYS A 39 5.89 -6.04 12.22
C CYS A 39 5.20 -5.25 11.11
N PRO A 40 4.02 -4.66 11.40
CA PRO A 40 3.39 -3.68 10.52
C PRO A 40 4.37 -2.61 10.06
N CYS A 41 4.60 -2.52 8.75
CA CYS A 41 5.49 -1.52 8.20
C CYS A 41 4.97 -0.96 6.89
N CYS A 42 5.05 0.36 6.76
CA CYS A 42 4.81 1.01 5.48
C CYS A 42 5.86 0.55 4.45
N LEU A 43 5.52 0.62 3.18
CA LEU A 43 6.37 0.07 2.13
C LEU A 43 7.71 0.81 1.96
N ASN A 44 7.79 2.08 2.37
CA ASN A 44 9.09 2.78 2.49
C ASN A 44 10.03 2.10 3.50
N GLY A 45 9.50 1.47 4.55
CA GLY A 45 10.27 0.60 5.45
C GLY A 45 10.93 -0.57 4.72
N PHE A 46 10.21 -1.23 3.81
CA PHE A 46 10.78 -2.27 2.96
C PHE A 46 11.89 -1.73 2.03
N LYS A 47 11.79 -0.50 1.54
CA LYS A 47 12.88 0.13 0.76
C LYS A 47 14.16 0.25 1.59
N HIS A 48 14.07 0.61 2.86
CA HIS A 48 15.23 0.66 3.76
C HIS A 48 15.82 -0.73 4.04
N CYS A 49 14.97 -1.77 4.02
CA CYS A 49 15.38 -3.16 4.21
C CYS A 49 16.09 -3.78 2.97
N ARG A 50 15.91 -3.19 1.78
CA ARG A 50 16.46 -3.72 0.51
C ARG A 50 17.95 -4.00 0.54
N LYS A 51 18.75 -3.09 1.12
CA LYS A 51 20.21 -3.25 1.14
C LYS A 51 20.65 -4.44 1.99
N TYR A 52 19.90 -4.75 3.05
CA TYR A 52 20.16 -5.88 3.93
C TYR A 52 19.69 -7.20 3.30
N LEU A 53 18.58 -7.20 2.57
CA LEU A 53 18.14 -8.41 1.84
C LEU A 53 19.14 -8.88 0.78
N LYS A 54 19.84 -7.94 0.12
CA LYS A 54 20.85 -8.25 -0.90
C LYS A 54 22.09 -8.97 -0.39
N VAL A 55 22.32 -9.01 0.93
CA VAL A 55 23.49 -9.70 1.48
C VAL A 55 23.28 -11.21 1.63
N PHE A 56 22.02 -11.66 1.61
CA PHE A 56 21.65 -13.07 1.69
C PHE A 56 21.68 -13.72 0.30
N SER A 57 22.07 -14.99 0.27
CA SER A 57 21.93 -15.85 -0.90
C SER A 57 20.47 -16.19 -1.21
N VAL A 58 20.20 -16.68 -2.42
CA VAL A 58 18.84 -17.10 -2.82
C VAL A 58 18.37 -18.26 -1.96
N GLU A 59 19.29 -19.18 -1.62
CA GLU A 59 19.02 -20.33 -0.76
C GLU A 59 18.59 -19.89 0.66
N GLU A 60 19.27 -18.90 1.24
CA GLU A 60 18.90 -18.35 2.56
C GLU A 60 17.54 -17.65 2.54
N ILE A 61 17.23 -16.92 1.46
CA ILE A 61 15.94 -16.27 1.27
C ILE A 61 14.83 -17.32 1.15
N GLN A 62 15.05 -18.37 0.34
CA GLN A 62 14.10 -19.47 0.16
C GLN A 62 13.81 -20.20 1.47
N GLN A 63 14.82 -20.40 2.32
CA GLN A 63 14.67 -21.06 3.62
C GLN A 63 14.02 -20.17 4.70
N THR A 64 13.91 -18.86 4.45
CA THR A 64 13.41 -17.89 5.44
C THR A 64 12.16 -17.17 4.92
N PRO A 65 10.94 -17.64 5.26
CA PRO A 65 9.69 -17.14 4.64
C PRO A 65 9.46 -15.63 4.70
N TYR A 66 9.83 -14.97 5.80
CA TYR A 66 9.73 -13.52 5.91
C TYR A 66 10.69 -12.78 4.96
N LEU A 67 11.90 -13.32 4.73
CA LEU A 67 12.82 -12.77 3.75
C LEU A 67 12.30 -12.98 2.33
N ALA A 68 11.78 -14.16 2.01
CA ALA A 68 11.17 -14.44 0.71
C ALA A 68 9.98 -13.50 0.42
N THR A 69 9.10 -13.32 1.40
CA THR A 69 7.97 -12.37 1.30
C THR A 69 8.47 -10.95 1.05
N ALA A 70 9.45 -10.48 1.82
CA ALA A 70 10.00 -9.14 1.64
C ALA A 70 10.75 -8.97 0.32
N ALA A 71 11.45 -10.00 -0.15
CA ALA A 71 12.12 -10.01 -1.45
C ALA A 71 11.10 -9.90 -2.58
N ALA A 72 10.03 -10.70 -2.55
CA ALA A 72 8.93 -10.63 -3.51
C ALA A 72 8.33 -9.22 -3.57
N LEU A 73 8.05 -8.63 -2.41
CA LEU A 73 7.54 -7.27 -2.31
C LEU A 73 8.51 -6.25 -2.90
N ILE A 74 9.79 -6.30 -2.55
CA ILE A 74 10.79 -5.36 -3.06
C ILE A 74 10.94 -5.48 -4.58
N CYS A 75 11.00 -6.68 -5.15
CA CYS A 75 11.01 -6.87 -6.60
C CYS A 75 9.76 -6.26 -7.23
N ALA A 76 8.59 -6.54 -6.65
CA ALA A 76 7.33 -5.98 -7.08
C ALA A 76 7.28 -4.46 -6.96
N ILE A 77 7.98 -3.81 -6.01
CA ILE A 77 8.07 -2.35 -5.84
C ILE A 77 8.99 -1.71 -6.88
N TYR A 78 10.03 -2.40 -7.34
CA TYR A 78 10.98 -1.88 -8.32
C TYR A 78 10.68 -2.26 -9.77
N GLY A 79 9.64 -3.07 -10.00
CA GLY A 79 9.09 -3.33 -11.34
C GLY A 79 9.48 -4.69 -11.89
N ASP A 80 10.22 -5.47 -11.11
CA ASP A 80 10.64 -6.81 -11.46
C ASP A 80 9.55 -7.81 -11.03
N LEU A 81 8.44 -7.82 -11.77
CA LEU A 81 7.31 -8.71 -11.47
C LEU A 81 7.68 -10.18 -11.66
N LYS A 82 8.58 -10.50 -12.59
CA LYS A 82 9.06 -11.86 -12.83
C LYS A 82 9.80 -12.40 -11.61
N GLN A 83 10.77 -11.64 -11.09
CA GLN A 83 11.49 -12.06 -9.88
C GLN A 83 10.59 -12.05 -8.64
N ALA A 84 9.60 -11.14 -8.58
CA ALA A 84 8.61 -11.15 -7.52
C ALA A 84 7.81 -12.46 -7.48
N GLU A 85 7.37 -12.95 -8.64
CA GLU A 85 6.66 -14.23 -8.78
C GLU A 85 7.54 -15.43 -8.37
N GLU A 86 8.83 -15.43 -8.69
CA GLU A 86 9.77 -16.48 -8.26
C GLU A 86 9.85 -16.55 -6.72
N PHE A 87 10.01 -15.41 -6.05
CA PHE A 87 10.03 -15.37 -4.58
C PHE A 87 8.68 -15.73 -3.94
N CYS A 88 7.55 -15.45 -4.61
CA CYS A 88 6.23 -15.89 -4.14
C CYS A 88 6.10 -17.41 -4.01
N GLN A 89 6.74 -18.16 -4.91
CA GLN A 89 6.68 -19.62 -4.90
C GLN A 89 7.29 -20.20 -3.61
N TYR A 90 8.25 -19.51 -3.01
CA TYR A 90 8.92 -19.98 -1.78
C TYR A 90 8.03 -19.93 -0.54
N VAL A 91 6.91 -19.21 -0.58
CA VAL A 91 5.94 -19.12 0.54
C VAL A 91 4.59 -19.73 0.19
N GLU A 92 4.49 -20.52 -0.89
CA GLU A 92 3.25 -21.14 -1.34
C GLU A 92 2.61 -22.04 -0.27
N GLN A 93 3.44 -22.71 0.53
CA GLN A 93 3.00 -23.57 1.64
C GLN A 93 2.62 -22.81 2.92
N ILE A 94 2.72 -21.47 2.93
CA ILE A 94 2.42 -20.63 4.08
C ILE A 94 1.22 -19.74 3.73
N PRO A 95 -0.02 -20.17 4.03
CA PRO A 95 -1.24 -19.57 3.50
C PRO A 95 -1.34 -18.06 3.72
N LEU A 96 -1.04 -17.58 4.93
CA LEU A 96 -1.14 -16.15 5.25
C LEU A 96 -0.18 -15.30 4.39
N MET A 97 1.07 -15.72 4.24
CA MET A 97 2.07 -15.01 3.42
C MET A 97 1.72 -15.09 1.94
N LYS A 98 1.22 -16.23 1.47
CA LYS A 98 0.79 -16.38 0.09
C LYS A 98 -0.38 -15.48 -0.26
N LEU A 99 -1.42 -15.49 0.56
CA LEU A 99 -2.59 -14.60 0.43
C LEU A 99 -2.17 -13.13 0.47
N HIS A 100 -1.21 -12.80 1.33
CA HIS A 100 -0.65 -11.47 1.41
C HIS A 100 -0.02 -11.01 0.09
N LEU A 101 0.85 -11.83 -0.48
CA LEU A 101 1.54 -11.55 -1.74
C LEU A 101 0.59 -11.55 -2.93
N ASP A 102 -0.39 -12.45 -2.97
CA ASP A 102 -1.39 -12.52 -4.04
C ASP A 102 -2.26 -11.27 -4.13
N ILE A 103 -2.46 -10.61 -2.99
CA ILE A 103 -3.09 -9.30 -3.01
C ILE A 103 -2.01 -8.28 -3.40
N ILE A 104 -0.77 -8.27 -2.84
CA ILE A 104 0.22 -7.13 -2.95
C ILE A 104 0.72 -6.96 -4.36
N ILE A 105 1.16 -8.06 -4.94
CA ILE A 105 1.86 -8.02 -6.21
C ILE A 105 0.81 -7.77 -7.28
N PRO A 106 0.93 -6.68 -8.07
CA PRO A 106 -0.01 -6.38 -9.13
C PRO A 106 -0.12 -7.56 -10.09
N GLY A 107 -1.36 -7.91 -10.44
CA GLY A 107 -1.67 -8.99 -11.37
C GLY A 107 -2.95 -8.69 -12.14
N ASN A 108 -3.20 -9.49 -13.17
CA ASN A 108 -4.38 -9.35 -14.04
C ASN A 108 -5.45 -10.41 -13.75
N ASP A 109 -5.27 -11.22 -12.70
CA ASP A 109 -6.17 -12.30 -12.34
C ASP A 109 -7.12 -11.86 -11.23
N THR A 110 -8.28 -11.33 -11.63
CA THR A 110 -9.33 -10.86 -10.72
C THR A 110 -9.86 -11.97 -9.82
N GLU A 111 -10.01 -13.20 -10.33
CA GLU A 111 -10.55 -14.31 -9.57
C GLU A 111 -9.59 -14.73 -8.46
N LYS A 112 -8.29 -14.85 -8.79
CA LYS A 112 -7.24 -15.11 -7.81
C LYS A 112 -7.19 -14.03 -6.73
N MET A 113 -7.26 -12.76 -7.12
CA MET A 113 -7.25 -11.65 -6.17
C MET A 113 -8.47 -11.67 -5.26
N GLN A 114 -9.67 -11.84 -5.82
CA GLN A 114 -10.91 -11.91 -5.06
C GLN A 114 -10.93 -13.12 -4.11
N ASN A 115 -10.48 -14.29 -4.56
CA ASN A 115 -10.33 -15.46 -3.71
C ASN A 115 -9.36 -15.21 -2.56
N ALA A 116 -8.24 -14.52 -2.82
CA ALA A 116 -7.29 -14.16 -1.79
C ALA A 116 -7.90 -13.19 -0.75
N LEU A 117 -8.65 -12.18 -1.19
CA LEU A 117 -9.38 -11.27 -0.30
C LEU A 117 -10.39 -12.02 0.58
N ILE A 118 -11.17 -12.94 0.00
CA ILE A 118 -12.17 -13.73 0.73
C ILE A 118 -11.51 -14.63 1.77
N GLN A 119 -10.43 -15.34 1.40
CA GLN A 119 -9.73 -16.23 2.32
C GLN A 119 -9.06 -15.43 3.45
N LEU A 120 -8.42 -14.32 3.12
CA LEU A 120 -7.80 -13.45 4.11
C LEU A 120 -8.83 -12.83 5.06
N TYR A 121 -9.99 -12.44 4.53
CA TYR A 121 -11.11 -11.95 5.34
C TYR A 121 -11.62 -13.02 6.31
N LYS A 122 -11.77 -14.27 5.85
CA LYS A 122 -12.15 -15.39 6.72
C LYS A 122 -11.15 -15.59 7.84
N LEU A 123 -9.86 -15.69 7.50
CA LEU A 123 -8.77 -15.85 8.48
C LEU A 123 -8.74 -14.72 9.50
N ALA A 124 -8.72 -13.46 9.05
CA ALA A 124 -8.69 -12.29 9.94
C ALA A 124 -9.98 -12.11 10.76
N SER A 125 -11.10 -12.73 10.37
CA SER A 125 -12.34 -12.73 11.14
C SER A 125 -12.38 -13.82 12.22
N THR A 126 -11.57 -14.87 12.08
CA THR A 126 -11.54 -16.03 13.00
C THR A 126 -10.29 -16.08 13.87
N GLU A 127 -9.19 -15.50 13.41
CA GLU A 127 -7.88 -15.48 14.05
C GLU A 127 -7.51 -14.05 14.46
N GLU A 128 -6.82 -13.86 15.59
CA GLU A 128 -6.31 -12.54 16.02
C GLU A 128 -5.12 -12.04 15.17
N ILE A 129 -4.94 -12.56 13.95
CA ILE A 129 -3.83 -12.21 13.06
C ILE A 129 -4.36 -11.30 11.96
N LEU A 130 -4.00 -10.02 12.05
CA LEU A 130 -4.25 -9.06 10.99
C LEU A 130 -3.10 -9.11 9.96
N PRO A 131 -3.43 -9.13 8.65
CA PRO A 131 -2.41 -9.09 7.62
C PRO A 131 -1.70 -7.73 7.63
N ASN A 132 -0.37 -7.73 7.60
CA ASN A 132 0.45 -6.53 7.53
C ASN A 132 0.42 -5.90 6.13
N LEU A 133 -0.72 -5.39 5.70
CA LEU A 133 -0.87 -4.79 4.38
C LEU A 133 -0.40 -3.33 4.47
N PRO A 134 0.70 -2.94 3.81
CA PRO A 134 1.08 -1.53 3.78
C PRO A 134 0.01 -0.73 3.03
N LEU A 135 -0.45 0.35 3.64
CA LEU A 135 -1.47 1.24 3.07
C LEU A 135 -0.98 1.81 1.72
N ALA A 136 0.21 2.41 1.69
CA ALA A 136 0.82 2.97 0.49
C ALA A 136 2.06 2.20 0.09
N ALA A 137 2.05 1.63 -1.11
CA ALA A 137 3.08 0.76 -1.63
C ALA A 137 4.32 1.51 -2.18
N GLY A 138 4.58 2.75 -1.73
CA GLY A 138 5.70 3.59 -2.19
C GLY A 138 5.79 3.78 -3.71
N ARG A 139 4.74 3.35 -4.41
CA ARG A 139 4.38 3.49 -5.80
C ARG A 139 3.09 4.27 -5.72
N ILE A 140 3.18 5.52 -6.10
CA ILE A 140 1.99 6.28 -6.38
C ILE A 140 1.77 6.01 -7.86
N THR A 141 0.89 5.05 -8.19
CA THR A 141 0.03 5.35 -9.33
C THR A 141 -0.56 6.71 -8.99
N LEU A 142 -0.52 7.66 -9.93
CA LEU A 142 -0.99 9.05 -9.73
C LEU A 142 -2.47 9.13 -9.31
N ILE A 143 -3.09 7.99 -9.04
CA ILE A 143 -4.33 7.77 -8.34
C ILE A 143 -4.12 6.50 -7.48
N ASN A 144 -4.46 6.60 -6.21
CA ASN A 144 -4.30 5.62 -5.13
C ASN A 144 -2.87 5.22 -4.76
N GLY A 145 -2.31 5.88 -3.75
CA GLY A 145 -1.33 5.30 -2.83
C GLY A 145 -1.92 4.14 -2.02
N PHE A 146 -2.61 3.23 -2.71
CA PHE A 146 -2.98 1.85 -2.41
C PHE A 146 -2.44 0.99 -3.55
N ARG A 147 -2.67 -0.32 -3.49
CA ARG A 147 -2.56 -1.15 -4.70
C ARG A 147 -3.40 -0.50 -5.80
N ASP A 148 -2.88 -0.51 -7.01
CA ASP A 148 -3.66 -0.17 -8.18
C ASP A 148 -4.80 -1.18 -8.31
N LEU A 149 -5.97 -0.84 -7.75
CA LEU A 149 -7.16 -1.68 -7.83
C LEU A 149 -7.89 -1.47 -9.16
N THR A 150 -7.41 -0.58 -10.03
CA THR A 150 -8.05 -0.30 -11.31
C THR A 150 -7.96 -1.48 -12.28
N CYS A 151 -6.93 -2.33 -12.13
CA CYS A 151 -6.86 -3.58 -12.88
C CYS A 151 -8.00 -4.55 -12.52
N TYR A 152 -8.71 -4.31 -11.41
CA TYR A 152 -9.89 -5.05 -10.97
C TYR A 152 -11.16 -4.20 -11.08
N ASN A 153 -11.28 -3.41 -12.15
CA ASN A 153 -12.33 -2.42 -12.37
C ASN A 153 -13.75 -2.93 -12.03
N ASP A 154 -14.16 -4.09 -12.56
CA ASP A 154 -15.50 -4.64 -12.38
C ASP A 154 -15.78 -4.97 -10.92
N LEU A 155 -14.81 -5.59 -10.24
CA LEU A 155 -14.93 -5.92 -8.82
C LEU A 155 -15.09 -4.65 -7.97
N VAL A 156 -14.27 -3.63 -8.22
CA VAL A 156 -14.30 -2.38 -7.44
C VAL A 156 -15.60 -1.62 -7.68
N HIS A 157 -16.05 -1.54 -8.93
CA HIS A 157 -17.26 -0.83 -9.31
C HIS A 157 -18.52 -1.53 -8.76
N ASP A 158 -18.63 -2.83 -8.97
CA ASP A 158 -19.87 -3.58 -8.70
C ASP A 158 -19.98 -4.02 -7.23
N GLN A 159 -18.86 -4.11 -6.51
CA GLN A 159 -18.82 -4.62 -5.13
C GLN A 159 -18.24 -3.62 -4.12
N LYS A 160 -18.38 -2.31 -4.37
CA LYS A 160 -17.88 -1.23 -3.48
C LYS A 160 -18.14 -1.47 -1.99
N GLU A 161 -19.37 -1.82 -1.61
CA GLU A 161 -19.73 -2.05 -0.20
C GLU A 161 -19.06 -3.28 0.40
N GLN A 162 -18.82 -4.32 -0.40
CA GLN A 162 -18.09 -5.50 0.05
C GLN A 162 -16.59 -5.20 0.18
N LEU A 163 -16.03 -4.47 -0.78
CA LEU A 163 -14.65 -3.98 -0.74
C LEU A 163 -14.41 -3.12 0.51
N LYS A 164 -15.35 -2.24 0.86
CA LYS A 164 -15.30 -1.43 2.08
C LYS A 164 -15.23 -2.28 3.35
N LYS A 165 -15.98 -3.39 3.43
CA LYS A 165 -15.90 -4.32 4.57
C LYS A 165 -14.53 -4.98 4.67
N TRP A 166 -13.99 -5.46 3.55
CA TRP A 166 -12.66 -6.07 3.51
C TRP A 166 -11.58 -5.08 3.95
N ILE A 167 -11.56 -3.89 3.37
CA ILE A 167 -10.61 -2.83 3.70
C ILE A 167 -10.72 -2.42 5.18
N LYS A 168 -11.94 -2.27 5.71
CA LYS A 168 -12.13 -1.95 7.13
C LYS A 168 -11.56 -3.03 8.05
N LEU A 169 -11.70 -4.31 7.70
CA LEU A 169 -11.11 -5.39 8.47
C LEU A 169 -9.57 -5.33 8.44
N PHE A 170 -8.99 -5.06 7.28
CA PHE A 170 -7.54 -5.08 7.10
C PHE A 170 -6.81 -3.88 7.69
N TYR A 171 -7.41 -2.69 7.59
CA TYR A 171 -6.74 -1.43 7.94
C TYR A 171 -7.33 -0.75 9.18
N GLY A 172 -8.44 -1.25 9.73
CA GLY A 172 -9.09 -0.70 10.91
C GLY A 172 -9.45 0.78 10.75
N GLU A 173 -9.05 1.61 11.70
CA GLU A 173 -9.31 3.06 11.70
C GLU A 173 -8.58 3.79 10.55
N SER A 174 -7.48 3.24 10.01
CA SER A 174 -6.81 3.83 8.84
C SER A 174 -7.56 3.57 7.53
N ALA A 175 -8.69 2.85 7.56
CA ALA A 175 -9.48 2.48 6.38
C ALA A 175 -10.30 3.61 5.75
N VAL A 176 -10.39 4.77 6.42
CA VAL A 176 -11.31 5.85 6.06
C VAL A 176 -11.08 6.32 4.62
N GLY A 177 -12.10 6.14 3.78
CA GLY A 177 -12.16 6.63 2.41
C GLY A 177 -11.38 5.82 1.36
N ILE A 178 -10.70 4.74 1.74
CA ILE A 178 -9.90 3.94 0.79
C ILE A 178 -10.79 3.32 -0.30
N ALA A 179 -11.88 2.66 0.12
CA ALA A 179 -12.78 1.96 -0.80
C ALA A 179 -13.49 2.94 -1.73
N GLU A 180 -13.92 4.08 -1.19
CA GLU A 180 -14.59 5.14 -1.90
C GLU A 180 -13.67 5.82 -2.93
N VAL A 181 -12.41 6.07 -2.58
CA VAL A 181 -11.44 6.67 -3.51
C VAL A 181 -11.06 5.68 -4.62
N ALA A 182 -10.91 4.39 -4.31
CA ALA A 182 -10.74 3.34 -5.33
C ALA A 182 -11.94 3.24 -6.28
N TYR A 183 -13.15 3.31 -5.74
CA TYR A 183 -14.37 3.34 -6.54
C TYR A 183 -14.43 4.58 -7.45
N ALA A 184 -14.18 5.77 -6.90
CA ALA A 184 -14.18 7.01 -7.67
C ALA A 184 -13.16 6.99 -8.81
N GLU A 185 -12.01 6.37 -8.60
CA GLU A 185 -11.00 6.18 -9.64
C GLU A 185 -11.54 5.30 -10.78
N VAL A 186 -12.15 4.16 -10.46
CA VAL A 186 -12.71 3.27 -11.47
C VAL A 186 -13.84 3.95 -12.24
N CYS A 187 -14.70 4.71 -11.56
CA CYS A 187 -15.70 5.55 -12.22
C CYS A 187 -15.04 6.56 -13.18
N TYR A 188 -13.99 7.25 -12.76
CA TYR A 188 -13.24 8.16 -13.64
C TYR A 188 -12.68 7.45 -14.88
N LEU A 189 -12.10 6.26 -14.72
CA LEU A 189 -11.60 5.45 -15.84
C LEU A 189 -12.70 4.94 -16.78
N ARG A 190 -13.94 4.85 -16.29
CA ARG A 190 -15.15 4.51 -17.06
C ARG A 190 -15.85 5.71 -17.68
N ASP A 191 -15.26 6.90 -17.60
CA ASP A 191 -15.87 8.18 -18.02
C ASP A 191 -17.13 8.57 -17.21
N GLU A 192 -17.29 7.99 -16.02
CA GLU A 192 -18.38 8.29 -15.08
C GLU A 192 -17.97 9.44 -14.14
N CYS A 193 -17.50 10.56 -14.72
CA CYS A 193 -16.91 11.67 -13.98
C CYS A 193 -17.84 12.26 -12.89
N PHE A 194 -19.16 12.25 -13.13
CA PHE A 194 -20.14 12.76 -12.16
C PHE A 194 -20.25 11.86 -10.90
N GLU A 195 -20.22 10.54 -11.07
CA GLU A 195 -20.24 9.59 -9.96
C GLU A 195 -18.92 9.67 -9.17
N ALA A 196 -17.81 9.76 -9.89
CA ALA A 196 -16.48 9.91 -9.31
C ALA A 196 -16.37 11.18 -8.44
N ILE A 197 -16.76 12.35 -8.97
CA ILE A 197 -16.67 13.61 -8.22
C ILE A 197 -17.63 13.64 -7.03
N THR A 198 -18.86 13.12 -7.19
CA THR A 198 -19.86 13.06 -6.12
C THR A 198 -19.36 12.18 -4.97
N THR A 199 -18.75 11.04 -5.29
CA THR A 199 -18.11 10.16 -4.31
C THR A 199 -16.99 10.90 -3.55
N LEU A 200 -16.09 11.56 -4.27
CA LEU A 200 -14.96 12.28 -3.67
C LEU A 200 -15.42 13.42 -2.75
N VAL A 201 -16.33 14.27 -3.22
CA VAL A 201 -16.88 15.38 -2.41
C VAL A 201 -17.56 14.85 -1.15
N GLY A 202 -18.23 13.68 -1.23
CA GLY A 202 -18.86 13.04 -0.08
C GLY A 202 -17.86 12.50 0.95
N ILE A 203 -16.70 11.98 0.52
CA ILE A 203 -15.77 11.29 1.43
C ILE A 203 -14.60 12.15 1.92
N ILE A 204 -14.14 13.14 1.14
CA ILE A 204 -12.99 13.99 1.49
C ILE A 204 -13.08 14.57 2.91
N PRO A 205 -14.20 15.17 3.37
CA PRO A 205 -14.29 15.75 4.71
C PRO A 205 -14.03 14.74 5.84
N PHE A 206 -14.41 13.47 5.64
CA PHE A 206 -14.16 12.40 6.60
C PHE A 206 -12.69 12.00 6.62
N ILE A 207 -12.08 11.89 5.43
CA ILE A 207 -10.64 11.61 5.31
C ILE A 207 -9.83 12.74 5.95
N GLU A 208 -10.21 14.00 5.77
CA GLU A 208 -9.52 15.15 6.38
C GLU A 208 -9.50 15.13 7.91
N LYS A 209 -10.58 14.61 8.51
CA LYS A 209 -10.79 14.58 9.96
C LYS A 209 -10.11 13.37 10.61
N GLU A 210 -10.27 12.19 10.00
CA GLU A 210 -9.96 10.90 10.64
C GLU A 210 -9.10 9.96 9.78
N GLY A 211 -8.93 10.26 8.50
CA GLY A 211 -8.20 9.42 7.55
C GLY A 211 -6.69 9.68 7.49
N GLU A 212 -6.01 8.81 6.74
CA GLU A 212 -4.59 8.91 6.48
C GLU A 212 -4.30 9.94 5.37
N VAL A 213 -3.29 10.77 5.57
CA VAL A 213 -2.86 11.81 4.61
C VAL A 213 -2.59 11.30 3.20
N ALA A 214 -2.16 10.04 3.06
CA ALA A 214 -1.92 9.42 1.77
C ALA A 214 -3.23 9.22 0.98
N VAL A 215 -4.32 8.85 1.66
CA VAL A 215 -5.65 8.69 1.07
C VAL A 215 -6.20 10.05 0.66
N LEU A 216 -6.02 11.05 1.54
CA LEU A 216 -6.44 12.41 1.25
C LEU A 216 -5.70 12.99 0.05
N PHE A 217 -4.38 12.83 0.01
CA PHE A 217 -3.55 13.26 -1.12
C PHE A 217 -4.07 12.70 -2.45
N VAL A 218 -4.41 11.41 -2.48
CA VAL A 218 -4.99 10.79 -3.66
C VAL A 218 -6.36 11.38 -3.99
N ALA A 219 -7.26 11.45 -3.01
CA ALA A 219 -8.63 11.91 -3.22
C ALA A 219 -8.64 13.31 -3.85
N LEU A 220 -7.78 14.20 -3.35
CA LEU A 220 -7.61 15.56 -3.88
C LEU A 220 -6.95 15.58 -5.27
N SER A 221 -5.97 14.71 -5.51
CA SER A 221 -5.32 14.58 -6.81
C SER A 221 -6.29 14.08 -7.89
N LEU A 222 -7.12 13.10 -7.54
CA LEU A 222 -8.16 12.57 -8.43
C LEU A 222 -9.26 13.62 -8.66
N GLN A 223 -9.69 14.31 -7.61
CA GLN A 223 -10.63 15.43 -7.72
C GLN A 223 -10.10 16.47 -8.71
N MET A 224 -8.83 16.89 -8.57
CA MET A 224 -8.20 17.84 -9.50
C MET A 224 -8.22 17.33 -10.94
N LYS A 225 -7.88 16.06 -11.18
CA LYS A 225 -7.90 15.45 -12.54
C LYS A 225 -9.29 15.45 -13.15
N ILE A 226 -10.32 15.07 -12.40
CA ILE A 226 -11.71 15.09 -12.86
C ILE A 226 -12.14 16.53 -13.18
N MET A 227 -11.78 17.50 -12.34
CA MET A 227 -12.08 18.91 -12.59
C MET A 227 -11.41 19.42 -13.87
N ILE A 228 -10.15 19.05 -14.13
CA ILE A 228 -9.46 19.37 -15.39
C ILE A 228 -10.17 18.72 -16.58
N ALA A 229 -10.46 17.42 -16.49
CA ALA A 229 -11.14 16.66 -17.55
C ALA A 229 -12.53 17.23 -17.88
N THR A 230 -13.22 17.80 -16.88
CA THR A 230 -14.54 18.46 -17.03
C THR A 230 -14.45 19.96 -17.35
N GLY A 231 -13.27 20.50 -17.62
CA GLY A 231 -13.07 21.90 -18.04
C GLY A 231 -13.01 22.95 -16.93
N GLN A 232 -12.98 22.53 -15.65
CA GLN A 232 -12.98 23.40 -14.48
C GLN A 232 -11.56 23.77 -14.02
N ILE A 233 -10.72 24.30 -14.91
CA ILE A 233 -9.29 24.52 -14.66
C ILE A 233 -9.02 25.53 -13.53
N ALA A 234 -9.93 26.48 -13.29
CA ALA A 234 -9.77 27.51 -12.26
C ALA A 234 -9.59 26.94 -10.82
N VAL A 235 -10.01 25.70 -10.57
CA VAL A 235 -9.94 25.06 -9.25
C VAL A 235 -8.61 24.35 -8.99
N VAL A 236 -7.75 24.22 -10.01
CA VAL A 236 -6.50 23.45 -9.93
C VAL A 236 -5.53 24.03 -8.89
N TYR A 237 -5.21 25.32 -8.98
CA TYR A 237 -4.29 25.96 -8.03
C TYR A 237 -4.80 25.92 -6.58
N PRO A 238 -6.08 26.23 -6.28
CA PRO A 238 -6.64 26.05 -4.95
C PRO A 238 -6.47 24.62 -4.39
N ILE A 239 -6.68 23.59 -5.22
CA ILE A 239 -6.50 22.19 -4.79
C ILE A 239 -5.02 21.88 -4.53
N LEU A 240 -4.11 22.32 -5.40
CA LEU A 240 -2.67 22.14 -5.21
C LEU A 240 -2.18 22.80 -3.90
N ASP A 241 -2.64 24.01 -3.61
CA ASP A 241 -2.32 24.70 -2.36
C ASP A 241 -2.86 23.94 -1.14
N MET A 242 -4.09 23.44 -1.22
CA MET A 242 -4.70 22.64 -0.16
C MET A 242 -3.90 21.35 0.11
N ILE A 243 -3.48 20.65 -0.94
CA ILE A 243 -2.62 19.47 -0.83
C ILE A 243 -1.30 19.86 -0.15
N TYR A 244 -0.62 20.90 -0.64
CA TYR A 244 0.67 21.33 -0.11
C TYR A 244 0.61 21.69 1.39
N GLN A 245 -0.36 22.51 1.78
CA GLN A 245 -0.54 22.91 3.18
C GLN A 245 -0.77 21.71 4.09
N ARG A 246 -1.52 20.70 3.61
CA ARG A 246 -1.78 19.49 4.38
C ARG A 246 -0.52 18.63 4.55
N LEU A 247 0.23 18.41 3.47
CA LEU A 247 1.49 17.66 3.52
C LEU A 247 2.48 18.30 4.50
N TYR A 248 2.55 19.63 4.52
CA TYR A 248 3.40 20.38 5.44
C TYR A 248 2.93 20.23 6.90
N LYS A 249 1.64 20.44 7.17
CA LYS A 249 1.04 20.34 8.51
C LYS A 249 1.22 18.94 9.13
N GLU A 250 1.06 17.89 8.33
CA GLU A 250 1.19 16.50 8.76
C GLU A 250 2.62 15.95 8.72
N ARG A 251 3.62 16.81 8.48
CA ARG A 251 5.05 16.42 8.36
C ARG A 251 5.28 15.26 7.38
N SER A 252 4.43 15.14 6.37
CA SER A 252 4.44 14.02 5.43
C SER A 252 5.29 14.35 4.20
N ARG A 253 6.53 14.78 4.45
CA ARG A 253 7.50 15.22 3.43
C ARG A 253 7.78 14.14 2.37
N TRP A 254 7.60 12.87 2.72
CA TRP A 254 7.76 11.73 1.82
C TRP A 254 6.77 11.75 0.64
N LEU A 255 5.68 12.54 0.71
CA LEU A 255 4.74 12.74 -0.41
C LEU A 255 5.11 13.92 -1.32
N LEU A 256 6.10 14.75 -0.96
CA LEU A 256 6.44 15.95 -1.72
C LEU A 256 6.94 15.65 -3.13
N GLU A 257 7.74 14.58 -3.31
CA GLU A 257 8.18 14.16 -4.66
C GLU A 257 6.99 13.85 -5.58
N ASN A 258 5.92 13.28 -5.03
CA ASN A 258 4.71 12.97 -5.79
C ASN A 258 3.86 14.22 -6.03
N PHE A 259 3.82 15.13 -5.06
CA PHE A 259 3.21 16.44 -5.25
C PHE A 259 3.92 17.25 -6.35
N ASP A 260 5.25 17.17 -6.41
CA ASP A 260 6.03 17.81 -7.47
C ASP A 260 5.73 17.21 -8.84
N ALA A 261 5.56 15.88 -8.92
CA ALA A 261 5.14 15.20 -10.13
C ALA A 261 3.72 15.59 -10.59
N LEU A 262 2.81 15.92 -9.67
CA LEU A 262 1.44 16.39 -10.02
C LEU A 262 1.41 17.78 -10.66
N LYS A 263 2.43 18.61 -10.42
CA LYS A 263 2.53 19.96 -10.99
C LYS A 263 3.16 19.98 -12.38
N ALA A 264 3.86 18.92 -12.76
CA ALA A 264 4.58 18.79 -14.03
C ALA A 264 3.61 18.44 -15.17
#